data_AF-A0A1N6IKZ9-F1
#
_entry.id   AF-A0A1N6IKZ9-F1
#
_cell.length_a   1.000
_cell.length_b   1.000
_cell.length_c   1.000
_cell.angle_alpha   90.00
_cell.angle_beta   90.00
_cell.angle_gamma   90.00
#
_symmetry.space_group_name_H-M   'P 1'
#
loop_
_entity.id
_entity.type
_entity.pdbx_description
1 polymer ?
#
loop_
_entity_poly.entity_id
_entity_poly.type
_entity_poly.pdbx_seq_one_letter_code
_entity_poly.pdbx_strand_id
1 'polypeptide(L)'
;MDHPLIDLINAKIAAAEAEGQFDNLAGAGQPLPACDDPENAVLHRILKENGAVPEFVSLSRELARLREALRETGDRTRRSEILREMSMMEAKIELARRRG
;
A
#
# COMPACT_ATOMS: atom_id res chain seq x y z
N MET A 1 25.46 13.60 17.02
CA MET A 1 26.37 14.13 15.98
C MET A 1 25.48 14.33 14.77
N ASP A 2 25.32 15.58 14.34
CA ASP A 2 24.37 15.90 13.26
C ASP A 2 24.81 15.28 11.94
N HIS A 3 23.85 14.99 11.07
CA HIS A 3 24.12 14.39 9.77
C HIS A 3 25.04 15.31 8.95
N PRO A 4 26.10 14.81 8.29
CA PRO A 4 27.10 15.64 7.59
C PRO A 4 26.54 16.47 6.42
N LEU A 5 25.26 16.28 6.07
CA LEU A 5 24.58 17.01 4.98
C LEU A 5 23.56 18.02 5.51
N ILE A 6 23.42 18.19 6.82
CA ILE A 6 22.35 19.01 7.39
C ILE A 6 22.40 20.47 6.88
N ASP A 7 23.59 21.05 6.79
CA ASP A 7 23.78 22.43 6.31
C ASP A 7 23.40 22.59 4.84
N LEU A 8 23.73 21.59 4.00
CA LEU A 8 23.36 21.58 2.59
C LEU A 8 21.85 21.40 2.40
N ILE A 9 21.22 20.53 3.19
CA ILE A 9 19.78 20.31 3.17
C ILE A 9 19.06 21.61 3.55
N ASN A 10 19.47 22.25 4.64
CA ASN A 10 18.90 23.51 5.11
C ASN A 10 19.06 24.63 4.07
N ALA A 11 20.23 24.76 3.44
CA ALA A 11 20.45 25.75 2.39
C ALA A 11 19.51 25.56 1.18
N LYS A 12 19.25 24.31 0.78
CA LYS A 12 18.29 24.02 -0.30
C LYS A 12 16.85 24.33 0.08
N ILE A 13 16.43 24.00 1.31
CA ILE A 13 15.09 24.32 1.80
C ILE A 13 14.88 25.83 1.81
N ALA A 14 15.84 26.59 2.36
CA ALA A 14 15.77 28.05 2.41
C ALA A 14 15.71 28.71 1.02
N ALA A 15 16.44 28.17 0.04
CA ALA A 15 16.36 28.65 -1.34
C ALA A 15 14.97 28.40 -1.94
N ALA A 16 14.39 27.20 -1.74
CA ALA A 16 13.05 26.88 -2.21
C ALA A 16 11.96 27.75 -1.55
N GLU A 17 12.10 28.07 -0.27
CA GLU A 17 11.25 29.04 0.43
C GLU A 17 11.36 30.44 -0.17
N ALA A 18 12.58 30.95 -0.39
CA ALA A 18 12.82 32.28 -0.96
C ALA A 18 12.29 32.41 -2.40
N GLU A 19 12.29 31.31 -3.16
CA GLU A 19 11.72 31.22 -4.49
C GLU A 19 10.19 31.04 -4.50
N GLY A 20 9.56 30.90 -3.33
CA GLY A 20 8.12 30.71 -3.20
C GLY A 20 7.64 29.33 -3.69
N GLN A 21 8.52 28.31 -3.73
CA GLN A 21 8.15 26.98 -4.21
C GLN A 21 7.11 26.27 -3.33
N PHE A 22 6.95 26.74 -2.08
CA PHE A 22 5.93 26.26 -1.13
C PHE A 22 4.66 27.13 -1.11
N ASP A 23 4.60 28.19 -1.91
CA ASP A 23 3.42 29.05 -2.03
C ASP A 23 2.40 28.44 -3.00
N ASN A 24 1.11 28.60 -2.70
CA ASN A 24 0.00 28.17 -3.56
C ASN A 24 0.06 26.70 -4.03
N LEU A 25 0.59 25.81 -3.19
CA LEU A 25 0.59 24.38 -3.47
C LEU A 25 -0.82 23.87 -3.77
N ALA A 26 -0.90 22.84 -4.63
CA ALA A 26 -2.17 22.21 -4.95
C ALA A 26 -2.85 21.71 -3.67
N GLY A 27 -4.06 22.21 -3.40
CA GLY A 27 -4.81 21.89 -2.19
C GLY A 27 -4.49 22.74 -0.95
N ALA A 28 -3.66 23.79 -1.08
CA ALA A 28 -3.41 24.73 0.02
C ALA A 28 -4.71 25.37 0.52
N GLY A 29 -4.93 25.34 1.84
CA GLY A 29 -6.13 25.86 2.49
C GLY A 29 -7.39 25.00 2.31
N GLN A 30 -7.32 23.89 1.57
CA GLN A 30 -8.43 22.95 1.42
C GLN A 30 -8.38 21.87 2.51
N PRO A 31 -9.53 21.28 2.90
CA PRO A 31 -9.54 20.14 3.80
C PRO A 31 -8.77 18.97 3.17
N LEU A 32 -8.06 18.21 3.99
CA LEU A 32 -7.43 16.97 3.55
C LEU A 32 -8.52 16.00 3.03
N PRO A 33 -8.21 15.18 2.00
CA PRO A 33 -9.12 14.14 1.55
C PRO A 33 -9.49 13.20 2.70
N ALA A 34 -10.74 12.70 2.69
CA ALA A 34 -11.15 11.67 3.62
C ALA A 34 -10.22 10.45 3.50
N CYS A 35 -9.75 9.96 4.64
CA CYS A 35 -8.83 8.83 4.71
C CYS A 35 -9.36 7.87 5.77
N ASP A 36 -9.78 6.69 5.31
CA ASP A 36 -10.36 5.65 6.18
C ASP A 36 -9.29 4.97 7.05
N ASP A 37 -8.03 5.04 6.64
CA ASP A 37 -6.87 4.43 7.30
C ASP A 37 -5.69 5.42 7.37
N PRO A 38 -5.73 6.39 8.30
CA PRO A 38 -4.71 7.41 8.44
C PRO A 38 -3.34 6.85 8.86
N GLU A 39 -3.32 5.72 9.58
CA GLU A 39 -2.09 5.05 10.02
C GLU A 39 -1.29 4.54 8.81
N ASN A 40 -1.96 3.97 7.82
CA ASN A 40 -1.33 3.46 6.60
C ASN A 40 -1.32 4.45 5.42
N ALA A 41 -1.78 5.69 5.61
CA ALA A 41 -2.00 6.65 4.53
C ALA A 41 -0.75 6.92 3.69
N VAL A 42 0.42 7.01 4.33
CA VAL A 42 1.71 7.25 3.64
C VAL A 42 2.11 6.04 2.81
N LEU A 43 2.07 4.84 3.38
CA LEU A 43 2.41 3.60 2.69
C LEU A 43 1.48 3.38 1.49
N HIS A 44 0.17 3.54 1.69
CA HIS A 44 -0.82 3.42 0.62
C HIS A 44 -0.60 4.44 -0.50
N ARG A 45 -0.26 5.68 -0.17
CA ARG A 45 0.04 6.72 -1.15
C ARG A 45 1.27 6.36 -1.98
N ILE A 46 2.38 6.00 -1.33
CA ILE A 46 3.63 5.60 -2.02
C ILE A 46 3.36 4.42 -2.97
N LEU A 47 2.66 3.39 -2.49
CA LEU A 47 2.33 2.23 -3.32
C LEU A 47 1.48 2.65 -4.52
N LYS A 48 0.42 3.44 -4.31
CA LYS A 48 -0.48 3.91 -5.37
C LYS A 48 0.25 4.75 -6.43
N GLU A 49 1.10 5.69 -5.99
CA GLU A 49 1.90 6.55 -6.90
C GLU A 49 2.88 5.73 -7.75
N ASN A 50 3.33 4.57 -7.26
CA ASN A 50 4.20 3.66 -7.99
C ASN A 50 3.44 2.53 -8.74
N GLY A 51 2.11 2.60 -8.81
CA GLY A 51 1.29 1.56 -9.45
C GLY A 51 1.28 0.21 -8.73
N ALA A 52 1.73 0.18 -7.47
CA ALA A 52 1.76 -1.00 -6.61
C ALA A 52 0.53 -1.05 -5.69
N VAL A 53 0.25 -2.23 -5.13
CA VAL A 53 -0.78 -2.44 -4.11
C VAL A 53 -0.16 -3.13 -2.89
N PRO A 54 -0.71 -2.93 -1.68
CA PRO A 54 -0.28 -3.68 -0.51
C PRO A 54 -0.39 -5.19 -0.73
N GLU A 55 0.53 -5.95 -0.14
CA GLU A 55 0.60 -7.42 -0.30
C GLU A 55 -0.71 -8.10 0.10
N PHE A 56 -1.35 -7.67 1.19
CA PHE A 56 -2.64 -8.25 1.60
C PHE A 56 -3.74 -8.06 0.54
N VAL A 57 -3.69 -6.97 -0.25
CA VAL A 57 -4.65 -6.69 -1.32
C VAL A 57 -4.43 -7.63 -2.50
N SER A 58 -3.17 -7.84 -2.92
CA SER A 58 -2.85 -8.78 -4.00
C SER A 58 -3.22 -10.22 -3.63
N LEU A 59 -2.87 -10.64 -2.42
CA LEU A 59 -3.24 -11.95 -1.87
C LEU A 59 -4.77 -12.12 -1.77
N SER A 60 -5.51 -11.08 -1.36
CA SER A 60 -6.98 -11.10 -1.30
C SER A 60 -7.61 -11.28 -2.69
N ARG A 61 -7.06 -10.64 -3.72
CA ARG A 61 -7.50 -10.83 -5.11
C ARG A 61 -7.25 -12.25 -5.60
N GLU A 62 -6.14 -12.86 -5.20
CA GLU A 62 -5.83 -14.25 -5.52
C GLU A 62 -6.75 -15.25 -4.81
N LEU A 63 -7.03 -15.03 -3.53
CA LEU A 63 -8.02 -15.81 -2.78
C LEU A 63 -9.41 -15.73 -3.42
N ALA A 64 -9.81 -14.56 -3.93
CA ALA A 64 -11.07 -14.40 -4.67
C ALA A 64 -11.08 -15.23 -5.97
N ARG A 65 -9.97 -15.27 -6.72
CA ARG A 65 -9.83 -16.11 -7.93
C ARG A 65 -9.92 -17.60 -7.59
N LEU A 66 -9.26 -18.05 -6.53
CA LEU A 66 -9.33 -19.44 -6.06
C LEU A 66 -10.77 -19.84 -5.66
N ARG A 67 -11.50 -18.94 -5.01
CA ARG A 67 -12.92 -19.15 -4.67
C ARG A 67 -13.79 -19.33 -5.91
N GLU A 68 -13.54 -18.59 -6.97
CA GLU A 68 -14.27 -18.76 -8.24
C GLU A 68 -13.92 -20.11 -8.88
N ALA A 69 -12.63 -20.43 -9.00
CA ALA A 69 -12.17 -21.72 -9.53
C ALA A 69 -12.76 -22.91 -8.77
N LEU A 70 -12.90 -22.80 -7.44
CA LEU A 70 -13.52 -23.82 -6.61
C LEU A 70 -15.00 -24.07 -6.95
N ARG A 71 -15.75 -23.03 -7.33
CA ARG A 71 -17.17 -23.16 -7.72
C ARG A 71 -17.32 -23.87 -9.06
N GLU A 72 -16.40 -23.62 -9.98
CA GLU A 72 -16.43 -24.18 -11.34
C GLU A 72 -15.81 -25.60 -11.42
N THR A 73 -15.08 -26.03 -10.40
CA THR A 73 -14.38 -27.32 -10.40
C THR A 73 -15.31 -28.50 -10.05
N GLY A 74 -15.50 -29.42 -11.00
CA GLY A 74 -16.19 -30.70 -10.80
C GLY A 74 -15.31 -31.86 -10.33
N ASP A 75 -13.98 -31.74 -10.45
CA ASP A 75 -13.02 -32.77 -10.06
C ASP A 75 -12.74 -32.74 -8.53
N ARG A 76 -12.91 -33.87 -7.84
CA ARG A 76 -12.74 -33.97 -6.38
C ARG A 76 -11.29 -33.76 -5.92
N THR A 77 -10.32 -34.23 -6.69
CA THR A 77 -8.89 -34.09 -6.39
C THR A 77 -8.49 -32.62 -6.53
N ARG A 78 -8.84 -32.00 -7.66
CA ARG A 78 -8.56 -30.57 -7.90
C ARG A 78 -9.25 -29.67 -6.88
N ARG A 79 -10.48 -30.01 -6.49
CA ARG A 79 -11.21 -29.31 -5.44
C ARG A 79 -10.46 -29.34 -4.10
N SER A 80 -9.86 -30.49 -3.74
CA SER A 80 -9.07 -30.60 -2.51
C SER A 80 -7.77 -29.78 -2.57
N GLU A 81 -7.13 -29.68 -3.72
CA GLU A 81 -5.95 -28.83 -3.93
C GLU A 81 -6.29 -27.35 -3.75
N ILE A 82 -7.37 -26.88 -4.40
CA ILE A 82 -7.80 -25.48 -4.30
C ILE A 82 -8.10 -25.11 -2.85
N LEU A 83 -8.77 -26.00 -2.08
CA LEU A 83 -9.02 -25.75 -0.66
C LEU A 83 -7.72 -25.61 0.16
N ARG A 84 -6.70 -26.42 -0.16
CA ARG A 84 -5.38 -26.31 0.47
C ARG A 84 -4.67 -25.01 0.09
N GLU A 85 -4.71 -24.62 -1.17
CA GLU A 85 -4.17 -23.36 -1.67
C GLU A 85 -4.84 -22.16 -0.97
N MET A 86 -6.17 -22.18 -0.84
CA MET A 86 -6.93 -21.16 -0.14
C MET A 86 -6.54 -21.03 1.33
N SER A 87 -6.41 -22.16 2.05
CA SER A 87 -5.98 -22.16 3.46
C SER A 87 -4.60 -21.53 3.65
N MET A 88 -3.65 -21.85 2.76
CA MET A 88 -2.33 -21.21 2.77
C MET A 88 -2.41 -19.71 2.46
N MET A 89 -3.29 -19.31 1.54
CA MET A 89 -3.48 -17.91 1.17
C MET A 89 -4.06 -17.09 2.33
N GLU A 90 -5.04 -17.63 3.05
CA GLU A 90 -5.63 -16.99 4.23
C GLU A 90 -4.59 -16.78 5.33
N ALA A 91 -3.72 -17.77 5.58
CA ALA A 91 -2.61 -17.63 6.52
C ALA A 91 -1.61 -16.53 6.12
N LYS A 92 -1.29 -16.42 4.82
CA LYS A 92 -0.42 -15.34 4.30
C LYS A 92 -1.05 -13.96 4.46
N ILE A 93 -2.35 -13.82 4.18
CA ILE A 93 -3.08 -12.54 4.34
C ILE A 93 -3.04 -12.08 5.79
N GLU A 94 -3.27 -12.98 6.75
CA GLU A 94 -3.22 -12.64 8.18
C GLU A 94 -1.83 -12.17 8.61
N LEU A 95 -0.77 -12.81 8.12
CA LEU A 95 0.61 -12.36 8.37
C LEU A 95 0.92 -11.01 7.73
N ALA A 96 0.44 -10.77 6.50
CA ALA A 96 0.64 -9.50 5.79
C ALA A 96 -0.09 -8.34 6.47
N ARG A 97 -1.31 -8.57 7.00
CA ARG A 97 -2.09 -7.57 7.74
C ARG A 97 -1.50 -7.17 9.09
N ARG A 98 -0.68 -8.03 9.71
CA ARG A 98 0.01 -7.70 10.97
C ARG A 98 1.31 -6.92 10.77
N ARG A 99 1.83 -6.88 9.53
CA ARG A 99 3.10 -6.24 9.18
C ARG A 99 2.94 -4.84 8.58
N GLY A 100 1.81 -4.58 7.93
CA GLY A 100 1.37 -3.23 7.57
C GLY A 100 0.62 -2.64 8.74
#